data_AF-A0AAW8G1H2-F1
#
_entry.id   AF-A0AAW8G1H2-F1
#
_cell.length_a   1.000
_cell.length_b   1.000
_cell.length_c   1.000
_cell.angle_alpha   90.00
_cell.angle_beta   90.00
_cell.angle_gamma   90.00
#
_symmetry.space_group_name_H-M   'P 1'
#
loop_
_entity.id
_entity.type
_entity.pdbx_description
1 polymer ?
#
loop_
_entity_poly.entity_id
_entity_poly.type
_entity_poly.pdbx_seq_one_letter_code
_entity_poly.pdbx_strand_id
1 'polypeptide(L)'
;MKKSIIAMAILGLGSQMQAQIGIGTTTPSQKLEVVGSTAVQSSVFLDPVDYANNASGFTILGTDPQSSVVNGKILAVENLYTPLIVQPYSITNIYRDDLTDLNLNISTDKFFITVANFQAIPSNGNNGIYTDTSVSPINKGHFVFNIFESGGTWHISISYPTLNTQNTTDRYTYNFDVILYSRRFYKNLGTITYDLGGSNNGSAPSAPSGI
;
A
#
# COMPACT_ATOMS: atom_id res chain seq x y z
N MET A 1 -30.35 -53.05 -50.41
CA MET A 1 -30.52 -52.57 -49.01
C MET A 1 -29.19 -52.08 -48.39
N LYS A 2 -28.43 -51.19 -49.05
CA LYS A 2 -27.14 -50.68 -48.52
C LYS A 2 -26.97 -49.15 -48.55
N LYS A 3 -27.95 -48.42 -49.08
CA LYS A 3 -27.90 -46.94 -49.19
C LYS A 3 -28.56 -46.22 -48.00
N SER A 4 -29.37 -46.91 -47.20
CA SER A 4 -30.09 -46.34 -46.05
C SER A 4 -29.30 -46.37 -44.73
N ILE A 5 -28.23 -47.16 -44.64
CA ILE A 5 -27.41 -47.26 -43.41
C ILE A 5 -26.39 -46.11 -43.29
N ILE A 6 -25.94 -45.55 -44.42
CA ILE A 6 -24.97 -44.44 -44.43
C ILE A 6 -25.63 -43.12 -44.02
N ALA A 7 -26.90 -42.90 -44.37
CA ALA A 7 -27.62 -41.69 -43.95
C ALA A 7 -27.82 -41.63 -42.42
N MET A 8 -27.95 -42.79 -41.75
CA MET A 8 -28.18 -42.87 -40.31
C MET A 8 -26.88 -42.78 -39.48
N ALA A 9 -25.73 -43.10 -40.08
CA ALA A 9 -24.42 -42.92 -39.46
C ALA A 9 -23.96 -41.44 -39.44
N ILE A 10 -24.49 -40.61 -40.34
CA ILE A 10 -24.15 -39.17 -40.43
C ILE A 10 -24.99 -38.34 -39.43
N LEU A 11 -26.15 -38.84 -38.99
CA LEU A 11 -27.04 -38.17 -38.04
C LEU A 11 -26.76 -38.54 -36.56
N GLY A 12 -25.95 -39.56 -36.28
CA GLY A 12 -25.67 -40.06 -34.93
C GLY A 12 -24.41 -39.50 -34.26
N LEU A 13 -23.56 -38.81 -35.02
CA LEU A 13 -22.47 -37.99 -34.46
C LEU A 13 -23.04 -36.62 -34.11
N GLY A 14 -23.95 -36.59 -33.13
CA GLY A 14 -24.32 -35.37 -32.43
C GLY A 14 -23.06 -34.84 -31.74
N SER A 15 -22.24 -34.13 -32.51
CA SER A 15 -21.11 -33.38 -32.01
C SER A 15 -21.63 -32.57 -30.83
N GLN A 16 -21.14 -32.89 -29.65
CA GLN A 16 -21.21 -32.03 -28.48
C GLN A 16 -20.39 -30.78 -28.83
N MET A 17 -20.92 -29.95 -29.74
CA MET A 17 -20.38 -28.63 -30.01
C MET A 17 -20.67 -27.88 -28.72
N GLN A 18 -19.67 -27.81 -27.85
CA GLN A 18 -19.72 -26.91 -26.72
C GLN A 18 -20.05 -25.54 -27.32
N ALA A 19 -21.19 -24.96 -26.92
CA ALA A 19 -21.66 -23.68 -27.41
C ALA A 19 -20.83 -22.56 -26.78
N GLN A 20 -19.53 -22.54 -27.07
CA GLN A 20 -18.64 -21.48 -26.69
C GLN A 20 -18.73 -20.39 -27.75
N ILE A 21 -18.95 -19.17 -27.30
CA ILE A 21 -19.01 -17.99 -28.17
C ILE A 21 -17.64 -17.33 -28.12
N GLY A 22 -16.87 -17.46 -29.19
CA GLY A 22 -15.62 -16.72 -29.40
C GLY A 22 -15.86 -15.50 -30.29
N ILE A 23 -15.53 -14.30 -29.79
CA ILE A 23 -15.49 -13.07 -30.59
C ILE A 23 -14.01 -12.65 -30.70
N GLY A 24 -13.44 -12.70 -31.89
CA GLY A 24 -12.01 -12.43 -32.09
C GLY A 24 -11.08 -13.59 -31.70
N THR A 25 -11.63 -14.75 -31.32
CA THR A 25 -10.90 -16.00 -31.09
C THR A 25 -11.68 -17.19 -31.67
N THR A 26 -10.98 -18.16 -32.24
CA THR A 26 -11.56 -19.40 -32.76
C THR A 26 -11.47 -20.56 -31.77
N THR A 27 -10.72 -20.39 -30.68
CA THR A 27 -10.50 -21.38 -29.63
C THR A 27 -10.79 -20.77 -28.26
N PRO A 28 -12.06 -20.45 -27.96
CA PRO A 28 -12.43 -19.87 -26.68
C PRO A 28 -12.12 -20.84 -25.52
N SER A 29 -11.48 -20.32 -24.47
CA SER A 29 -11.18 -21.03 -23.21
C SER A 29 -12.36 -21.07 -22.24
N GLN A 30 -13.35 -20.19 -22.45
CA GLN A 30 -14.55 -20.05 -21.63
C GLN A 30 -15.82 -20.17 -22.47
N LYS A 31 -17.00 -20.17 -21.84
CA LYS A 31 -18.29 -20.21 -22.57
C LYS A 31 -18.53 -18.97 -23.43
N LEU A 32 -18.00 -17.82 -23.02
CA LEU A 32 -17.95 -16.60 -23.80
C LEU A 32 -16.56 -16.01 -23.64
N GLU A 33 -15.85 -15.80 -24.75
CA GLU A 33 -14.54 -15.13 -24.78
C GLU A 33 -14.53 -14.07 -25.87
N VAL A 34 -14.22 -12.83 -25.49
CA VAL A 34 -14.12 -11.69 -26.40
C VAL A 34 -12.70 -11.17 -26.36
N VAL A 35 -11.94 -11.42 -27.43
CA VAL A 35 -10.62 -10.81 -27.65
C VAL A 35 -10.85 -9.43 -28.26
N GLY A 36 -11.10 -8.45 -27.40
CA GLY A 36 -11.45 -7.08 -27.82
C GLY A 36 -12.16 -6.30 -26.73
N SER A 37 -13.06 -5.42 -27.14
CA SER A 37 -13.90 -4.61 -26.23
C SER A 37 -15.35 -5.11 -26.25
N THR A 38 -16.00 -5.12 -25.09
CA THR A 38 -17.41 -5.49 -24.94
C THR A 38 -18.19 -4.30 -24.39
N ALA A 39 -19.27 -3.90 -25.05
CA ALA A 39 -20.21 -2.91 -24.53
C ALA A 39 -21.37 -3.62 -23.81
N VAL A 40 -21.59 -3.29 -22.53
CA VAL A 40 -22.70 -3.83 -21.74
C VAL A 40 -23.64 -2.69 -21.36
N GLN A 41 -24.90 -2.79 -21.76
CA GLN A 41 -25.86 -1.68 -21.63
C GLN A 41 -26.46 -1.53 -20.23
N SER A 42 -26.62 -2.63 -19.48
CA SER A 42 -27.30 -2.62 -18.17
C SER A 42 -26.33 -2.91 -17.02
N SER A 43 -25.95 -4.18 -16.83
CA SER A 43 -25.10 -4.58 -15.72
C SER A 43 -24.42 -5.92 -15.99
N VAL A 44 -23.24 -6.12 -15.41
CA VAL A 44 -22.58 -7.42 -15.31
C VAL A 44 -22.71 -7.90 -13.87
N PHE A 45 -23.18 -9.13 -13.66
CA PHE A 45 -23.11 -9.79 -12.37
C PHE A 45 -21.81 -10.60 -12.33
N LEU A 46 -20.97 -10.31 -11.34
CA LEU A 46 -19.75 -11.08 -11.07
C LEU A 46 -20.03 -11.88 -9.81
N ASP A 47 -20.02 -13.21 -9.93
CA ASP A 47 -20.11 -14.10 -8.78
C ASP A 47 -18.71 -14.25 -8.15
N PRO A 48 -18.44 -13.66 -6.98
CA PRO A 48 -17.12 -13.73 -6.37
C PRO A 48 -16.84 -15.09 -5.73
N VAL A 49 -17.81 -15.99 -5.64
CA VAL A 49 -17.71 -17.25 -4.89
C VAL A 49 -16.67 -18.21 -5.49
N ASP A 50 -16.40 -18.14 -6.81
CA ASP A 50 -15.37 -18.97 -7.44
C ASP A 50 -13.94 -18.39 -7.33
N TYR A 51 -13.80 -17.08 -7.04
CA TYR A 51 -12.49 -16.42 -6.86
C TYR A 51 -12.08 -16.24 -5.38
N ALA A 52 -13.03 -16.30 -4.45
CA ALA A 52 -12.83 -16.02 -3.02
C ALA A 52 -12.36 -17.23 -2.17
N ASN A 53 -12.20 -18.43 -2.76
CA ASN A 53 -11.75 -19.62 -2.02
C ASN A 53 -10.23 -19.69 -1.80
N ASN A 54 -9.47 -18.64 -2.16
CA ASN A 54 -8.07 -18.50 -1.78
C ASN A 54 -7.97 -17.56 -0.58
N ALA A 55 -7.66 -18.10 0.60
CA ALA A 55 -7.55 -17.37 1.87
C ALA A 55 -6.51 -16.22 1.86
N SER A 56 -5.76 -16.05 0.77
CA SER A 56 -4.70 -15.07 0.61
C SER A 56 -5.01 -13.93 -0.39
N GLY A 57 -6.19 -13.93 -1.03
CA GLY A 57 -6.53 -12.97 -2.08
C GLY A 57 -7.79 -12.15 -1.78
N PHE A 58 -7.73 -10.84 -2.03
CA PHE A 58 -8.92 -9.97 -2.10
C PHE A 58 -9.03 -9.40 -3.52
N THR A 59 -10.21 -9.49 -4.12
CA THR A 59 -10.47 -8.95 -5.47
C THR A 59 -11.07 -7.55 -5.34
N ILE A 60 -10.37 -6.54 -5.86
CA ILE A 60 -10.87 -5.16 -5.92
C ILE A 60 -11.45 -4.89 -7.30
N LEU A 61 -12.73 -4.50 -7.34
CA LEU A 61 -13.37 -3.97 -8.53
C LEU A 61 -13.28 -2.44 -8.46
N GLY A 62 -12.34 -1.85 -9.19
CA GLY A 62 -12.21 -0.40 -9.32
C GLY A 62 -12.72 0.08 -10.66
N THR A 63 -13.41 1.23 -10.68
CA THR A 63 -13.59 2.02 -11.91
C THR A 63 -12.49 3.09 -11.91
N ASP A 64 -11.80 3.27 -13.04
CA ASP A 64 -10.83 4.36 -13.19
C ASP A 64 -11.60 5.67 -13.42
N PRO A 65 -11.56 6.65 -12.51
CA PRO A 65 -12.31 7.89 -12.64
C PRO A 65 -11.81 8.80 -13.78
N GLN A 66 -10.68 8.50 -14.42
CA GLN A 66 -10.17 9.23 -15.59
C GLN A 66 -10.53 8.54 -16.92
N SER A 67 -11.09 7.33 -16.89
CA SER A 67 -11.44 6.58 -18.10
C SER A 67 -12.89 6.85 -18.50
N SER A 68 -13.10 7.58 -19.60
CA SER A 68 -14.44 7.86 -20.19
C SER A 68 -15.19 6.62 -20.68
N VAL A 69 -14.48 5.49 -20.75
CA VAL A 69 -15.02 4.15 -20.94
C VAL A 69 -14.63 3.38 -19.69
N VAL A 70 -15.60 2.89 -18.91
CA VAL A 70 -15.31 1.82 -17.94
C VAL A 70 -15.00 0.58 -18.77
N ASN A 71 -13.80 0.52 -19.36
CA ASN A 71 -13.22 -0.72 -19.84
C ASN A 71 -13.00 -1.50 -18.55
N GLY A 72 -14.04 -2.20 -18.10
CA GLY A 72 -14.11 -3.04 -16.92
C GLY A 72 -13.08 -4.16 -17.03
N LYS A 73 -11.82 -3.77 -17.06
CA LYS A 73 -10.67 -4.62 -16.94
C LYS A 73 -10.72 -5.01 -15.48
N ILE A 74 -11.36 -6.14 -15.25
CA ILE A 74 -11.26 -6.88 -14.01
C ILE A 74 -9.78 -7.19 -13.88
N LEU A 75 -9.07 -6.30 -13.19
CA LEU A 75 -7.72 -6.59 -12.75
C LEU A 75 -7.92 -7.52 -11.57
N ALA A 76 -7.88 -8.82 -11.82
CA ALA A 76 -7.49 -9.73 -10.76
C ALA A 76 -6.11 -9.24 -10.29
N VAL A 77 -6.05 -8.71 -9.06
CA VAL A 77 -4.78 -8.36 -8.42
C VAL A 77 -4.14 -9.68 -8.01
N GLU A 78 -3.71 -10.45 -9.00
CA GLU A 78 -3.05 -11.71 -8.76
C GLU A 78 -1.61 -11.41 -8.33
N ASN A 79 -1.30 -11.90 -7.14
CA ASN A 79 -0.01 -11.89 -6.45
C ASN A 79 0.41 -10.57 -5.76
N LEU A 80 0.26 -10.62 -4.42
CA LEU A 80 1.09 -9.95 -3.41
C LEU A 80 0.94 -8.44 -3.13
N TYR A 81 -0.26 -7.88 -3.22
CA TYR A 81 -0.49 -6.55 -2.63
C TYR A 81 -1.80 -6.54 -1.83
N THR A 82 -1.74 -6.96 -0.56
CA THR A 82 -2.77 -6.54 0.37
C THR A 82 -2.72 -5.00 0.41
N PRO A 83 -3.87 -4.30 0.37
CA PRO A 83 -3.89 -2.83 0.29
C PRO A 83 -3.20 -2.18 1.49
N LEU A 84 -3.19 -2.90 2.61
CA LEU A 84 -2.55 -2.54 3.87
C LEU A 84 -1.65 -3.70 4.31
N ILE A 85 -0.42 -3.39 4.73
CA ILE A 85 0.51 -4.31 5.37
C ILE A 85 1.02 -3.64 6.64
N VAL A 86 1.16 -4.39 7.73
CA VAL A 86 1.76 -3.91 8.97
C VAL A 86 3.03 -4.71 9.23
N GLN A 87 4.16 -4.01 9.38
CA GLN A 87 5.46 -4.58 9.69
C GLN A 87 5.96 -4.02 11.02
N PRO A 88 5.87 -4.77 12.12
CA PRO A 88 6.48 -4.41 13.40
C PRO A 88 8.00 -4.44 13.32
N TYR A 89 8.66 -3.49 14.01
CA TYR A 89 10.10 -3.40 14.20
C TYR A 89 10.45 -3.28 15.69
N SER A 90 11.55 -3.91 16.07
CA SER A 90 12.21 -3.72 17.37
C SER A 90 13.70 -3.48 17.12
N ILE A 91 14.11 -2.23 17.25
CA ILE A 91 15.47 -1.78 16.98
C ILE A 91 16.18 -1.63 18.32
N THR A 92 17.13 -2.51 18.60
CA THR A 92 17.81 -2.60 19.90
C THR A 92 19.20 -1.98 19.85
N ASN A 93 19.74 -1.68 21.02
CA ASN A 93 21.11 -1.18 21.19
C ASN A 93 21.40 0.12 20.42
N ILE A 94 20.39 0.99 20.32
CA ILE A 94 20.55 2.35 19.79
C ILE A 94 21.50 3.09 20.74
N TYR A 95 22.50 3.77 20.17
CA TYR A 95 23.44 4.55 20.96
C TYR A 95 22.72 5.76 21.54
N ARG A 96 22.66 5.84 22.87
CA ARG A 96 21.78 6.78 23.58
C ARG A 96 20.37 6.67 23.03
N ASP A 97 19.74 7.78 22.69
CA ASP A 97 18.38 7.89 22.18
C ASP A 97 18.32 8.41 20.73
N ASP A 98 19.42 8.32 19.97
CA ASP A 98 19.47 8.87 18.61
C ASP A 98 19.52 7.78 17.54
N LEU A 99 18.37 7.53 16.91
CA LEU A 99 18.27 6.79 15.65
C LEU A 99 18.29 7.79 14.49
N THR A 100 19.48 8.12 13.99
CA THR A 100 19.64 9.20 13.01
C THR A 100 19.22 8.81 11.60
N ASP A 101 19.51 7.56 11.19
CA ASP A 101 19.15 7.01 9.89
C ASP A 101 19.00 5.48 9.97
N LEU A 102 17.76 5.01 9.87
CA LEU A 102 17.44 3.59 9.67
C LEU A 102 16.84 3.38 8.28
N ASN A 103 17.58 2.73 7.38
CA ASN A 103 17.03 2.25 6.13
C ASN A 103 16.13 1.02 6.39
N LEU A 104 14.84 1.12 6.06
CA LEU A 104 13.88 0.03 6.20
C LEU A 104 13.95 -1.00 5.08
N ASN A 105 14.69 -0.68 4.01
CA ASN A 105 14.77 -1.44 2.76
C ASN A 105 13.39 -1.62 2.08
N ILE A 106 12.48 -0.67 2.30
CA ILE A 106 11.15 -0.64 1.69
C ILE A 106 11.21 0.30 0.50
N SER A 107 10.84 -0.19 -0.69
CA SER A 107 10.86 0.59 -1.93
C SER A 107 9.86 1.74 -1.90
N THR A 108 10.35 2.94 -2.21
CA THR A 108 9.56 4.16 -2.35
C THR A 108 8.63 4.13 -3.56
N ASP A 109 8.98 3.44 -4.63
CA ASP A 109 8.14 3.30 -5.83
C ASP A 109 6.88 2.44 -5.59
N LYS A 110 6.98 1.46 -4.70
CA LYS A 110 5.90 0.48 -4.47
C LYS A 110 4.96 0.88 -3.35
N PHE A 111 5.50 1.54 -2.31
CA PHE A 111 4.77 1.81 -1.09
C PHE A 111 4.89 3.28 -0.66
N PHE A 112 3.81 3.78 -0.08
CA PHE A 112 3.85 4.89 0.88
C PHE A 112 3.72 4.28 2.28
N ILE A 113 4.41 4.85 3.28
CA ILE A 113 4.42 4.28 4.63
C ILE A 113 4.04 5.31 5.70
N THR A 114 3.56 4.80 6.84
CA THR A 114 3.42 5.56 8.08
C THR A 114 4.00 4.75 9.23
N VAL A 115 4.33 5.40 10.34
CA VAL A 115 4.74 4.71 11.57
C VAL A 115 3.66 4.88 12.64
N ALA A 116 3.39 3.82 13.38
CA ALA A 116 2.46 3.78 14.50
C ALA A 116 3.08 3.06 15.71
N ASN A 117 2.41 3.15 16.86
CA ASN A 117 2.75 2.40 18.09
C ASN A 117 4.20 2.56 18.55
N PHE A 118 4.77 3.75 18.39
CA PHE A 118 6.15 4.02 18.80
C PHE A 118 6.32 3.94 20.33
N GLN A 119 7.36 3.24 20.77
CA GLN A 119 7.79 3.16 22.15
C GLN A 119 9.33 3.20 22.23
N ALA A 120 9.86 4.07 23.08
CA ALA A 120 11.26 4.13 23.44
C ALA A 120 11.48 3.48 24.81
N ILE A 121 12.40 2.51 24.89
CA ILE A 121 12.72 1.77 26.11
C ILE A 121 14.20 1.93 26.43
N PRO A 122 14.59 2.56 27.55
CA PRO A 122 15.99 2.61 27.97
C PRO A 122 16.47 1.23 28.45
N SER A 123 17.73 0.90 28.20
CA SER A 123 18.35 -0.37 28.62
C SER A 123 18.57 -0.47 30.13
N ASN A 124 18.68 0.67 30.81
CA ASN A 124 18.83 0.76 32.26
C ASN A 124 18.35 2.13 32.76
N GLY A 125 17.58 2.13 33.84
CA GLY A 125 17.13 3.34 34.53
C GLY A 125 16.21 4.25 33.70
N ASN A 126 15.81 5.36 34.32
CA ASN A 126 15.11 6.44 33.62
C ASN A 126 16.16 7.38 33.04
N ASN A 127 16.43 7.24 31.74
CA ASN A 127 17.30 8.13 31.02
C ASN A 127 16.46 9.23 30.35
N GLY A 128 16.73 10.48 30.70
CA GLY A 128 16.09 11.66 30.13
C GLY A 128 17.06 12.44 29.24
N ILE A 129 16.50 13.33 28.41
CA ILE A 129 17.29 14.27 27.60
C ILE A 129 17.94 15.28 28.54
N TYR A 130 19.26 15.41 28.45
CA TYR A 130 20.01 16.33 29.28
C TYR A 130 20.10 17.71 28.62
N THR A 131 19.89 18.76 29.40
CA THR A 131 20.09 20.15 28.98
C THR A 131 21.11 20.81 29.89
N ASP A 132 22.16 21.39 29.30
CA ASP A 132 23.12 22.22 30.04
C ASP A 132 22.49 23.58 30.36
N THR A 133 22.30 23.87 31.65
CA THR A 133 21.72 25.13 32.13
C THR A 133 22.76 26.21 32.39
N SER A 134 24.05 25.92 32.23
CA SER A 134 25.15 26.87 32.44
C SER A 134 25.43 27.76 31.23
N VAL A 135 24.87 27.44 30.06
CA VAL A 135 25.05 28.18 28.80
C VAL A 135 23.89 29.16 28.54
N SER A 136 24.19 30.29 27.89
CA SER A 136 23.19 31.29 27.46
C SER A 136 23.34 31.60 25.96
N PRO A 137 22.29 31.39 25.13
CA PRO A 137 20.98 30.85 25.51
C PRO A 137 21.03 29.35 25.83
N ILE A 138 20.16 28.91 26.73
CA ILE A 138 20.00 27.48 27.05
C ILE A 138 19.42 26.78 25.81
N ASN A 139 20.14 25.78 25.29
CA ASN A 139 19.62 24.91 24.24
C ASN A 139 18.56 23.97 24.81
N LYS A 140 17.28 24.20 24.48
CA LYS A 140 16.17 23.32 24.89
C LYS A 140 15.96 22.13 23.95
N GLY A 141 16.76 22.04 22.90
CA GLY A 141 16.70 21.02 21.88
C GLY A 141 15.41 21.03 21.08
N HIS A 142 15.32 20.07 20.16
CA HIS A 142 14.10 19.74 19.45
C HIS A 142 14.12 18.24 19.16
N PHE A 143 12.96 17.60 19.27
CA PHE A 143 12.79 16.21 18.90
C PHE A 143 12.46 16.13 17.41
N VAL A 144 13.12 15.22 16.70
CA VAL A 144 12.85 14.91 15.30
C VAL A 144 12.31 13.49 15.21
N PHE A 145 11.12 13.38 14.65
CA PHE A 145 10.56 12.14 14.14
C PHE A 145 10.28 12.36 12.66
N ASN A 146 11.04 11.70 11.80
CA ASN A 146 10.96 11.89 10.36
C ASN A 146 10.97 10.55 9.62
N ILE A 147 10.13 10.47 8.60
CA ILE A 147 10.12 9.38 7.63
C ILE A 147 10.42 10.02 6.28
N PHE A 148 11.47 9.57 5.60
CA PHE A 148 11.96 10.24 4.40
C PHE A 148 12.45 9.24 3.36
N GLU A 149 12.45 9.69 2.11
CA GLU A 149 12.95 8.92 0.97
C GLU A 149 14.46 9.18 0.82
N SER A 150 15.27 8.13 0.71
CA SER A 150 16.71 8.22 0.41
C SER A 150 17.14 6.97 -0.37
N GLY A 151 17.89 7.15 -1.45
CA GLY A 151 18.39 6.03 -2.26
C GLY A 151 17.31 5.10 -2.85
N GLY A 152 16.08 5.60 -3.04
CA GLY A 152 14.95 4.79 -3.53
C GLY A 152 14.25 3.94 -2.45
N THR A 153 14.72 4.01 -1.21
CA THR A 153 14.13 3.32 -0.04
C THR A 153 13.58 4.30 0.99
N TRP A 154 12.67 3.82 1.83
CA TRP A 154 12.18 4.56 2.98
C TRP A 154 13.14 4.45 4.17
N HIS A 155 13.42 5.59 4.78
CA HIS A 155 14.28 5.74 5.94
C HIS A 155 13.51 6.39 7.10
N ILE A 156 13.92 6.09 8.32
CA ILE A 156 13.38 6.68 9.55
C ILE A 156 14.50 7.37 10.33
N SER A 157 14.20 8.55 10.86
CA SER A 157 15.00 9.25 11.86
C SER A 157 14.14 9.53 13.09
N ILE A 158 14.60 9.11 14.26
CA ILE A 158 13.99 9.38 15.57
C ILE A 158 15.14 9.81 16.50
N SER A 159 15.28 11.11 16.72
CA SER A 159 16.46 11.65 17.40
C SER A 159 16.20 13.00 18.08
N TYR A 160 17.12 13.39 18.96
CA TYR A 160 17.30 14.74 19.47
C TYR A 160 18.61 15.31 18.88
N PRO A 161 18.61 15.94 17.69
CA PRO A 161 19.86 16.23 16.97
C PRO A 161 20.85 17.15 17.72
N THR A 162 20.34 17.93 18.69
CA THR A 162 21.08 18.98 19.38
C THR A 162 21.30 18.71 20.86
N LEU A 163 20.68 17.69 21.44
CA LEU A 163 20.81 17.28 22.85
C LEU A 163 20.90 15.76 22.89
N ASN A 164 21.39 15.19 23.98
CA ASN A 164 21.51 13.73 24.10
C ASN A 164 21.17 13.35 25.54
N THR A 165 21.02 12.06 25.82
CA THR A 165 21.05 11.60 27.21
C THR A 165 22.34 12.03 27.92
N GLN A 166 22.31 12.19 29.24
CA GLN A 166 23.48 12.65 29.98
C GLN A 166 24.67 11.69 29.83
N ASN A 167 24.43 10.38 29.82
CA ASN A 167 25.48 9.37 29.84
C ASN A 167 25.68 8.75 28.44
N THR A 168 26.94 8.60 28.02
CA THR A 168 27.31 8.01 26.72
C THR A 168 27.19 6.49 26.70
N THR A 169 27.02 5.85 27.86
CA THR A 169 26.77 4.41 27.95
C THR A 169 25.30 4.04 27.76
N ASP A 170 24.40 5.01 27.74
CA ASP A 170 22.96 4.76 27.61
C ASP A 170 22.65 4.07 26.28
N ARG A 171 21.73 3.11 26.31
CA ARG A 171 21.24 2.42 25.10
C ARG A 171 19.73 2.36 25.11
N TYR A 172 19.12 2.39 23.94
CA TYR A 172 17.67 2.29 23.82
C TYR A 172 17.25 1.16 22.88
N THR A 173 16.05 0.66 23.14
CA THR A 173 15.28 -0.15 22.20
C THR A 173 14.08 0.65 21.75
N TYR A 174 13.92 0.82 20.43
CA TYR A 174 12.75 1.45 19.82
C TYR A 174 11.86 0.39 19.19
N ASN A 175 10.62 0.32 19.65
CA ASN A 175 9.57 -0.50 19.04
C ASN A 175 8.62 0.40 18.26
N PHE A 176 8.25 0.00 17.05
CA PHE A 176 7.26 0.70 16.25
C PHE A 176 6.73 -0.18 15.13
N ASP A 177 5.54 0.14 14.63
CA ASP A 177 4.93 -0.54 13.49
C ASP A 177 5.04 0.35 12.25
N VAL A 178 5.54 -0.20 11.15
CA VAL A 178 5.46 0.45 9.83
C VAL A 178 4.22 -0.07 9.14
N ILE A 179 3.32 0.84 8.78
CA ILE A 179 2.13 0.55 7.99
C ILE A 179 2.44 0.90 6.54
N LEU A 180 2.45 -0.11 5.67
CA LEU A 180 2.72 0.05 4.24
C LEU A 180 1.40 0.07 3.47
N TYR A 181 1.25 1.09 2.64
CA TYR A 181 0.14 1.26 1.72
C TYR A 181 0.66 1.09 0.31
N SER A 182 0.01 0.25 -0.49
CA SER A 182 0.37 0.12 -1.90
C SER A 182 0.12 1.44 -2.62
N ARG A 183 1.13 1.95 -3.35
CA ARG A 183 0.97 3.18 -4.14
C ARG A 183 -0.09 3.05 -5.24
N ARG A 184 -0.52 1.84 -5.58
CA ARG A 184 -1.61 1.58 -6.53
C ARG A 184 -2.96 2.16 -6.06
N PHE A 185 -3.15 2.31 -4.75
CA PHE A 185 -4.39 2.83 -4.15
C PHE A 185 -4.17 4.17 -3.43
N TYR A 186 -3.04 4.81 -3.70
CA TYR A 186 -2.62 6.03 -3.05
C TYR A 186 -2.89 7.24 -3.94
N LYS A 187 -3.48 8.28 -3.36
CA LYS A 187 -3.65 9.59 -3.98
C LYS A 187 -2.96 10.63 -3.11
N ASN A 188 -1.86 11.21 -3.61
CA ASN A 188 -1.24 12.37 -2.97
C ASN A 188 -1.97 13.64 -3.43
N LEU A 189 -2.52 14.40 -2.49
CA LEU A 189 -3.14 15.70 -2.80
C LEU A 189 -2.13 16.86 -2.81
N GLY A 190 -0.86 16.58 -2.54
CA GLY A 190 0.20 17.57 -2.42
C GLY A 190 0.27 18.18 -1.01
N THR A 191 1.25 19.07 -0.83
CA THR A 191 1.43 19.81 0.43
C THR A 191 0.70 21.16 0.34
N ILE A 192 -0.10 21.47 1.35
CA ILE A 192 -0.67 22.81 1.54
C ILE A 192 0.17 23.51 2.60
N THR A 193 0.80 24.63 2.23
CA THR A 193 1.58 25.46 3.16
C THR A 193 0.73 26.63 3.64
N TYR A 194 0.77 26.90 4.95
CA TYR A 194 0.06 27.99 5.57
C TYR A 194 0.85 28.52 6.77
N ASP A 195 0.90 29.84 6.93
CA ASP A 195 1.58 30.54 8.02
C ASP A 195 0.55 31.01 9.05
N LEU A 196 0.80 30.71 10.33
CA LEU A 196 -0.03 31.16 11.45
C LEU A 196 0.29 32.59 11.90
N GLY A 197 1.29 33.25 11.30
CA GLY A 197 1.66 34.64 11.63
C GLY A 197 2.09 34.82 13.08
N GLY A 198 2.67 33.78 13.69
CA GLY A 198 3.06 33.78 15.11
C GLY A 198 1.94 33.39 16.10
N SER A 199 0.76 32.98 15.62
CA SER A 199 -0.31 32.43 16.47
C SER A 199 -0.10 30.95 16.80
N ASN A 200 -0.51 30.53 18.00
CA ASN A 200 -0.54 29.12 18.40
C ASN A 200 -1.82 28.38 17.95
N ASN A 201 -2.78 29.12 17.41
CA ASN A 201 -4.07 28.59 16.96
C ASN A 201 -4.42 29.14 15.57
N GLY A 202 -5.05 28.31 14.73
CA GLY A 202 -5.54 28.73 13.42
C GLY A 202 -6.35 27.63 12.74
N SER A 203 -6.80 27.92 11.54
CA SER A 203 -7.47 26.96 10.66
C SER A 203 -6.75 26.91 9.33
N ALA A 204 -6.71 25.73 8.70
CA ALA A 204 -6.22 25.63 7.34
C ALA A 204 -7.09 26.49 6.39
N PRO A 205 -6.51 27.06 5.31
CA PRO A 205 -7.24 27.95 4.40
C PRO A 205 -8.47 27.31 3.74
N SER A 206 -8.41 26.00 3.48
CA SER A 206 -9.51 25.22 2.90
C SER A 206 -9.35 23.75 3.26
N ALA A 207 -10.46 23.00 3.20
CA ALA A 207 -10.41 21.54 3.24
C ALA A 207 -9.66 20.99 2.01
N PRO A 208 -9.02 19.80 2.10
CA PRO A 208 -8.41 19.16 0.94
C PRO A 208 -9.45 18.94 -0.17
N SER A 209 -9.14 19.36 -1.39
CA SER A 209 -10.00 19.12 -2.55
C SER A 209 -9.77 17.73 -3.13
N GLY A 210 -10.83 16.99 -3.46
CA GLY A 210 -10.73 15.69 -4.12
C GLY A 210 -10.51 14.50 -3.18
N ILE A 211 -10.94 14.65 -1.92
CA ILE A 211 -11.29 13.54 -1.01
C ILE A 211 -12.66 12.97 -1.34
#